data_AF-A0A955AGJ9-F1
#
_entry.id   AF-A0A955AGJ9-F1
#
_cell.length_a   1.000
_cell.length_b   1.000
_cell.length_c   1.000
_cell.angle_alpha   90.00
_cell.angle_beta   90.00
_cell.angle_gamma   90.00
#
_symmetry.space_group_name_H-M   'P 1'
#
loop_
_entity.id
_entity.type
_entity.pdbx_description
1 polymer ?
#
loop_
_entity_poly.entity_id
_entity_poly.type
_entity_poly.pdbx_seq_one_letter_code
_entity_poly.pdbx_strand_id
1 'polypeptide(L)'
;MKCQLRLLGAVAVATSALLASSAFGQTTANFVPATGDWSVGANWDTGFVPSTFLDEQAAIGSGKTANVTTALADAPGAVTINGGGAVNITSSGRLTVDPTGSAVALSGAMNVNANGALSIASGGELNASTLTNNGTLTLNGPNADVNLTGNLTFGANGTVNANI
;
A
#
# COMPACT_ATOMS: atom_id res chain seq x y z
N MET A 1 46.83 -26.98 46.53
CA MET A 1 45.82 -27.90 47.09
C MET A 1 44.45 -27.25 47.02
N LYS A 2 43.47 -28.01 46.50
CA LYS A 2 42.01 -27.88 46.64
C LYS A 2 41.29 -26.64 46.06
N CYS A 3 40.71 -26.90 44.89
CA CYS A 3 39.50 -26.33 44.28
C CYS A 3 38.38 -26.03 45.29
N GLN A 4 37.55 -25.01 45.04
CA GLN A 4 36.09 -25.02 45.26
C GLN A 4 35.43 -23.93 44.40
N LEU A 5 34.81 -24.41 43.33
CA LEU A 5 33.94 -23.74 42.38
C LEU A 5 32.63 -23.30 43.08
N ARG A 6 32.32 -22.01 43.14
CA ARG A 6 30.97 -21.51 43.43
C ARG A 6 30.32 -21.00 42.15
N LEU A 7 29.81 -21.97 41.39
CA LEU A 7 28.74 -21.78 40.42
C LEU A 7 27.43 -21.62 41.21
N LEU A 8 26.45 -20.89 40.64
CA LEU A 8 25.08 -20.61 41.09
C LEU A 8 24.87 -19.18 41.62
N GLY A 9 24.36 -18.29 40.77
CA GLY A 9 23.62 -17.12 41.27
C GLY A 9 23.39 -15.96 40.31
N ALA A 10 24.17 -15.80 39.23
CA ALA A 10 24.13 -14.58 38.42
C ALA A 10 23.66 -14.75 36.95
N VAL A 11 23.13 -15.92 36.58
CA VAL A 11 22.68 -16.19 35.19
C VAL A 11 21.21 -16.61 35.17
N ALA A 12 20.37 -15.87 35.88
CA ALA A 12 18.93 -16.03 35.78
C ALA A 12 18.28 -14.65 35.74
N VAL A 13 17.74 -14.33 34.58
CA VAL A 13 16.70 -13.32 34.35
C VAL A 13 17.17 -11.86 34.28
N ALA A 14 18.15 -11.61 33.41
CA ALA A 14 18.20 -10.35 32.63
C ALA A 14 17.52 -10.52 31.26
N THR A 15 16.70 -11.57 31.10
CA THR A 15 16.11 -11.99 29.81
C THR A 15 14.64 -11.66 29.63
N SER A 16 13.98 -10.96 30.57
CA SER A 16 12.55 -10.65 30.46
C SER A 16 12.20 -9.17 30.32
N ALA A 17 13.18 -8.26 30.23
CA ALA A 17 12.91 -6.85 29.87
C ALA A 17 13.04 -6.57 28.36
N LEU A 18 13.38 -7.57 27.55
CA LEU A 18 13.37 -7.49 26.09
C LEU A 18 12.07 -8.06 25.49
N LEU A 19 10.94 -7.93 26.20
CA LEU A 19 9.64 -8.14 25.59
C LEU A 19 9.08 -6.79 25.17
N ALA A 20 9.33 -6.49 23.90
CA ALA A 20 8.49 -5.71 23.01
C ALA A 20 8.13 -4.29 23.46
N SER A 21 9.10 -3.38 23.47
CA SER A 21 8.86 -2.15 22.71
C SER A 21 9.33 -2.44 21.28
N SER A 22 8.48 -3.08 20.48
CA SER A 22 8.65 -2.96 19.03
C SER A 22 8.50 -1.47 18.75
N ALA A 23 9.61 -0.80 18.49
CA ALA A 23 9.59 0.41 17.72
C ALA A 23 8.70 0.09 16.51
N PHE A 24 7.57 0.78 16.37
CA PHE A 24 6.70 0.68 15.21
C PHE A 24 7.48 1.27 14.02
N GLY A 25 8.48 0.53 13.55
CA GLY A 25 9.16 0.83 12.32
C GLY A 25 8.15 0.60 11.21
N GLN A 26 7.97 1.62 10.38
CA GLN A 26 7.20 1.55 9.14
C GLN A 26 7.45 0.20 8.44
N THR A 27 6.44 -0.67 8.42
CA THR A 27 6.58 -1.99 7.80
C THR A 27 6.09 -1.91 6.36
N THR A 28 6.97 -2.26 5.42
CA THR A 28 6.58 -2.46 4.03
C THR A 28 6.09 -3.88 3.87
N ALA A 29 4.81 -4.04 3.55
CA ALA A 29 4.19 -5.29 3.18
C ALA A 29 4.32 -5.50 1.67
N ASN A 30 5.02 -6.55 1.26
CA ASN A 30 5.26 -6.88 -0.13
C ASN A 30 4.20 -7.86 -0.64
N PHE A 31 3.63 -7.53 -1.81
CA PHE A 31 2.68 -8.39 -2.49
C PHE A 31 3.40 -9.63 -3.03
N VAL A 32 2.90 -10.81 -2.68
CA VAL A 32 3.55 -12.10 -2.93
C VAL A 32 3.19 -12.70 -4.29
N PRO A 33 1.91 -12.82 -4.69
CA PRO A 33 1.58 -13.53 -5.92
C PRO A 33 1.85 -12.69 -7.17
N ALA A 34 1.97 -13.36 -8.32
CA ALA A 34 2.05 -12.69 -9.62
C ALA A 34 0.75 -11.94 -9.95
N THR A 35 -0.39 -12.48 -9.54
CA THR A 35 -1.68 -11.80 -9.60
C THR A 35 -2.54 -12.26 -8.43
N GLY A 36 -3.23 -11.32 -7.77
CA GLY A 36 -4.08 -11.67 -6.64
C GLY A 36 -4.95 -10.51 -6.19
N ASP A 37 -5.82 -10.79 -5.23
CA ASP A 37 -6.68 -9.79 -4.60
C ASP A 37 -5.93 -9.03 -3.50
N TRP A 38 -5.98 -7.69 -3.52
CA TRP A 38 -5.40 -6.83 -2.51
C TRP A 38 -5.94 -7.14 -1.11
N SER A 39 -7.23 -7.44 -1.00
CA SER A 39 -7.95 -7.61 0.27
C SER A 39 -7.65 -8.93 0.99
N VAL A 40 -6.82 -9.80 0.40
CA VAL A 40 -6.48 -11.11 0.98
C VAL A 40 -5.13 -11.02 1.68
N GLY A 41 -5.12 -11.14 3.01
CA GLY A 41 -3.91 -11.07 3.83
C GLY A 41 -2.80 -12.05 3.41
N ALA A 42 -3.17 -13.25 2.95
CA ALA A 42 -2.22 -14.25 2.45
C ALA A 42 -1.48 -13.83 1.16
N ASN A 43 -1.94 -12.78 0.47
CA ASN A 43 -1.24 -12.22 -0.68
C ASN A 43 -0.14 -11.22 -0.27
N TRP A 44 0.04 -10.97 1.02
CA TRP A 44 1.06 -10.10 1.58
C TRP A 44 2.05 -10.90 2.43
N ASP A 45 3.33 -10.55 2.35
CA ASP A 45 4.41 -11.25 3.07
C ASP A 45 4.32 -11.10 4.60
N THR A 46 3.68 -10.03 5.08
CA THR A 46 3.34 -9.81 6.49
C THR A 46 2.18 -10.70 6.95
N GLY A 47 1.42 -11.30 6.03
CA GLY A 47 0.19 -12.04 6.32
C GLY A 47 -1.03 -11.15 6.61
N PHE A 48 -0.88 -9.83 6.57
CA PHE A 48 -1.94 -8.85 6.83
C PHE A 48 -2.14 -7.93 5.63
N VAL A 49 -3.37 -7.44 5.44
CA VAL A 49 -3.67 -6.44 4.41
C VAL A 49 -3.11 -5.08 4.86
N PRO A 50 -2.30 -4.39 4.05
CA PRO A 50 -1.72 -3.09 4.40
C PRO A 50 -2.81 -2.04 4.62
N SER A 51 -2.67 -1.22 5.66
CA SER A 51 -3.67 -0.25 6.10
C SER A 51 -3.05 1.07 6.57
N THR A 52 -3.89 2.07 6.85
CA THR A 52 -3.45 3.33 7.47
C THR A 52 -3.16 3.16 8.96
N PHE A 53 -3.61 2.07 9.59
CA PHE A 53 -3.60 1.94 11.05
C PHE A 53 -2.19 1.82 11.63
N LEU A 54 -1.23 1.24 10.91
CA LEU A 54 0.17 1.16 11.36
C LEU A 54 1.16 1.85 10.39
N ASP A 55 0.71 2.86 9.64
CA ASP A 55 1.50 3.56 8.63
C ASP A 55 2.17 2.59 7.64
N GLU A 56 1.50 1.48 7.33
CA GLU A 56 2.09 0.42 6.51
C GLU A 56 2.24 0.87 5.06
N GLN A 57 3.33 0.44 4.44
CA GLN A 57 3.54 0.63 3.01
C GLN A 57 3.19 -0.65 2.27
N ALA A 58 2.39 -0.56 1.22
CA ALA A 58 2.18 -1.67 0.30
C ALA A 58 3.18 -1.60 -0.84
N ALA A 59 3.92 -2.69 -1.09
CA ALA A 59 4.86 -2.79 -2.20
C ALA A 59 4.40 -3.85 -3.22
N ILE A 60 4.14 -3.43 -4.46
CA ILE A 60 3.83 -4.32 -5.58
C ILE A 60 5.08 -4.47 -6.45
N GLY A 61 5.67 -5.67 -6.46
CA GLY A 61 6.87 -5.96 -7.24
C GLY A 61 6.66 -5.92 -8.77
N SER A 62 7.77 -5.88 -9.51
CA SER A 62 7.75 -6.01 -10.98
C SER A 62 7.05 -7.31 -11.41
N GLY A 63 6.21 -7.22 -12.46
CA GLY A 63 5.46 -8.38 -12.98
C GLY A 63 4.32 -8.85 -12.08
N LYS A 64 4.00 -8.11 -10.99
CA LYS A 64 2.89 -8.42 -10.09
C LYS A 64 1.71 -7.51 -10.34
N THR A 65 0.51 -8.05 -10.21
CA THR A 65 -0.75 -7.32 -10.35
C THR A 65 -1.60 -7.50 -9.10
N ALA A 66 -1.86 -6.42 -8.38
CA ALA A 66 -2.80 -6.42 -7.26
C ALA A 66 -4.16 -5.90 -7.72
N ASN A 67 -5.19 -6.74 -7.58
CA ASN A 67 -6.56 -6.39 -7.92
C ASN A 67 -7.26 -5.85 -6.67
N VAL A 68 -7.73 -4.61 -6.75
CA VAL A 68 -8.65 -4.03 -5.77
C VAL A 68 -10.06 -4.45 -6.19
N THR A 69 -10.59 -5.49 -5.53
CA THR A 69 -11.90 -6.09 -5.84
C THR A 69 -13.04 -5.52 -5.00
N THR A 70 -12.72 -4.99 -3.82
CA THR A 70 -13.65 -4.35 -2.89
C THR A 70 -13.19 -2.93 -2.59
N ALA A 71 -14.06 -2.15 -1.92
CA ALA A 71 -13.63 -0.89 -1.34
C ALA A 71 -12.60 -1.16 -0.23
N LEU A 72 -11.45 -0.49 -0.30
CA LEU A 72 -10.49 -0.47 0.79
C LEU A 72 -10.90 0.65 1.75
N ALA A 73 -11.40 0.28 2.93
CA ALA A 73 -11.81 1.24 3.95
C ALA A 73 -10.60 1.98 4.55
N ASP A 74 -9.50 1.25 4.73
CA ASP A 74 -8.22 1.75 5.23
C ASP A 74 -7.14 1.37 4.20
N ALA A 75 -6.87 2.25 3.24
CA ALA A 75 -5.76 2.07 2.31
C ALA A 75 -4.42 2.18 3.07
N PRO A 76 -3.31 1.58 2.61
CA PRO A 76 -2.01 1.78 3.26
C PRO A 76 -1.62 3.26 3.30
N GLY A 77 -0.75 3.59 4.25
CA GLY A 77 -0.13 4.91 4.30
C GLY A 77 0.67 5.23 3.03
N ALA A 78 1.25 4.24 2.34
CA ALA A 78 1.79 4.46 1.00
C ALA A 78 1.64 3.22 0.12
N VAL A 79 1.54 3.42 -1.20
CA VAL A 79 1.62 2.34 -2.19
C VAL A 79 2.81 2.58 -3.08
N THR A 80 3.79 1.68 -3.03
CA THR A 80 4.89 1.60 -3.99
C THR A 80 4.60 0.51 -5.00
N ILE A 81 4.55 0.84 -6.29
CA ILE A 81 4.60 -0.16 -7.37
C ILE A 81 5.99 -0.08 -7.98
N ASN A 82 6.72 -1.19 -8.07
CA ASN A 82 8.04 -1.26 -8.68
C ASN A 82 7.93 -1.56 -10.19
N GLY A 83 8.85 -1.01 -10.98
CA GLY A 83 8.81 -1.02 -12.45
C GLY A 83 8.25 -2.30 -13.08
N GLY A 84 7.06 -2.19 -13.68
CA GLY A 84 6.33 -3.31 -14.32
C GLY A 84 5.30 -4.01 -13.43
N GLY A 85 5.15 -3.60 -12.17
CA GLY A 85 4.00 -3.94 -11.34
C GLY A 85 2.76 -3.13 -11.74
N ALA A 86 1.59 -3.59 -11.30
CA ALA A 86 0.31 -2.94 -11.61
C ALA A 86 -0.69 -3.03 -10.46
N VAL A 87 -1.56 -2.02 -10.39
CA VAL A 87 -2.77 -2.03 -9.57
C VAL A 87 -3.98 -1.88 -10.48
N ASN A 88 -4.89 -2.84 -10.36
CA ASN A 88 -6.14 -2.87 -11.10
C ASN A 88 -7.30 -2.64 -10.15
N ILE A 89 -7.99 -1.52 -10.28
CA ILE A 89 -9.25 -1.28 -9.59
C ILE A 89 -10.34 -1.90 -10.44
N THR A 90 -10.91 -2.99 -9.95
CA THR A 90 -11.98 -3.71 -10.66
C THR A 90 -13.28 -2.92 -10.61
N SER A 91 -14.32 -3.41 -11.30
CA SER A 91 -15.62 -2.74 -11.36
C SER A 91 -16.30 -2.54 -10.00
N SER A 92 -15.96 -3.34 -8.99
CA SER A 92 -16.44 -3.22 -7.61
C SER A 92 -15.38 -2.65 -6.66
N GLY A 93 -14.17 -2.43 -7.17
CA GLY A 93 -13.05 -1.91 -6.42
C GLY A 93 -13.16 -0.42 -6.17
N ARG A 94 -12.71 0.01 -4.98
CA ARG A 94 -12.51 1.43 -4.70
C ARG A 94 -11.21 1.62 -3.93
N LEU A 95 -10.37 2.54 -4.42
CA LEU A 95 -9.12 2.94 -3.78
C LEU A 95 -9.18 4.44 -3.48
N THR A 96 -8.89 4.79 -2.23
CA THR A 96 -8.71 6.18 -1.79
C THR A 96 -7.26 6.40 -1.41
N VAL A 97 -6.67 7.49 -1.89
CA VAL A 97 -5.33 7.97 -1.51
C VAL A 97 -5.51 9.14 -0.56
N ASP A 98 -5.03 9.01 0.68
CA ASP A 98 -5.23 9.97 1.78
C ASP A 98 -3.87 10.39 2.38
N PRO A 99 -3.66 11.69 2.70
CA PRO A 99 -2.44 12.20 3.33
C PRO A 99 -2.07 11.60 4.70
N THR A 100 -2.93 10.80 5.36
CA THR A 100 -2.50 10.05 6.56
C THR A 100 -1.38 9.05 6.27
N GLY A 101 -1.05 8.80 5.00
CA GLY A 101 0.31 8.41 4.68
C GLY A 101 0.84 9.04 3.39
N SER A 102 2.15 8.87 3.22
CA SER A 102 2.92 9.54 2.18
C SER A 102 2.41 9.26 0.76
N ALA A 103 2.62 10.25 -0.11
CA ALA A 103 2.37 10.21 -1.55
C ALA A 103 2.45 8.80 -2.16
N VAL A 104 1.44 8.44 -2.94
CA VAL A 104 1.40 7.16 -3.63
C VAL A 104 2.39 7.21 -4.80
N ALA A 105 3.61 6.78 -4.55
CA ALA A 105 4.68 6.63 -5.53
C ALA A 105 4.49 5.33 -6.33
N LEU A 106 3.61 5.34 -7.32
CA LEU A 106 3.53 4.26 -8.30
C LEU A 106 4.63 4.42 -9.34
N SER A 107 5.46 3.40 -9.51
CA SER A 107 6.27 3.22 -10.71
C SER A 107 5.72 2.01 -11.47
N GLY A 108 4.78 2.26 -12.39
CA GLY A 108 4.04 1.19 -13.08
C GLY A 108 2.71 1.64 -13.66
N ALA A 109 1.92 0.68 -14.13
CA ALA A 109 0.63 0.94 -14.74
C ALA A 109 -0.50 0.88 -13.70
N MET A 110 -1.40 1.86 -13.74
CA MET A 110 -2.67 1.82 -13.01
C MET A 110 -3.83 1.72 -13.99
N ASN A 111 -4.75 0.80 -13.72
CA ASN A 111 -5.97 0.64 -14.49
C ASN A 111 -7.19 0.73 -13.59
N VAL A 112 -8.08 1.66 -13.90
CA VAL A 112 -9.41 1.78 -13.27
C VAL A 112 -10.41 1.20 -14.25
N ASN A 113 -10.97 0.03 -13.97
CA ASN A 113 -11.95 -0.59 -14.85
C ASN A 113 -13.31 0.14 -14.81
N ALA A 114 -14.19 -0.18 -15.76
CA ALA A 114 -15.55 0.35 -15.78
C ALA A 114 -16.24 0.12 -14.44
N ASN A 115 -16.84 1.18 -13.87
CA ASN A 115 -17.45 1.25 -12.53
C ASN A 115 -16.47 1.19 -11.34
N GLY A 116 -15.19 0.90 -11.57
CA GLY A 116 -14.15 1.06 -10.56
C GLY A 116 -13.91 2.52 -10.25
N ALA A 117 -13.44 2.82 -9.04
CA ALA A 117 -13.22 4.19 -8.62
C ALA A 117 -11.87 4.40 -7.91
N LEU A 118 -11.17 5.44 -8.36
CA LEU A 118 -9.96 5.98 -7.74
C LEU A 118 -10.28 7.38 -7.19
N SER A 119 -10.00 7.61 -5.91
CA SER A 119 -10.17 8.91 -5.27
C SER A 119 -8.85 9.38 -4.70
N ILE A 120 -8.43 10.60 -5.02
CA ILE A 120 -7.30 11.28 -4.42
C ILE A 120 -7.87 12.34 -3.48
N ALA A 121 -7.64 12.20 -2.18
CA ALA A 121 -8.07 13.16 -1.18
C ALA A 121 -7.14 14.39 -1.16
N SER A 122 -7.51 15.41 -0.39
CA SER A 122 -6.77 16.65 -0.30
C SER A 122 -5.36 16.41 0.22
N GLY A 123 -4.35 16.98 -0.45
CA GLY A 123 -2.94 16.71 -0.14
C GLY A 123 -2.45 15.31 -0.53
N GLY A 124 -3.31 14.48 -1.11
CA GLY A 124 -2.94 13.20 -1.69
C GLY A 124 -2.29 13.38 -3.06
N GLU A 125 -1.31 12.54 -3.36
CA GLU A 125 -0.59 12.60 -4.63
C GLU A 125 -0.54 11.20 -5.26
N LEU A 126 -0.93 11.12 -6.53
CA LEU A 126 -0.75 9.95 -7.38
C LEU A 126 0.43 10.20 -8.32
N ASN A 127 1.54 9.51 -8.10
CA ASN A 127 2.65 9.46 -9.04
C ASN A 127 2.58 8.14 -9.81
N ALA A 128 2.44 8.14 -11.14
CA ALA A 128 2.40 6.89 -11.92
C ALA A 128 3.15 6.98 -13.26
N SER A 129 3.48 5.83 -13.88
CA SER A 129 4.04 5.84 -15.24
C SER A 129 2.94 5.91 -16.29
N THR A 130 1.84 5.20 -16.09
CA THR A 130 0.65 5.30 -16.93
C THR A 130 -0.60 5.14 -16.09
N LEU A 131 -1.66 5.84 -16.47
CA LEU A 131 -3.00 5.68 -15.91
C LEU A 131 -3.98 5.42 -17.05
N THR A 132 -4.65 4.28 -17.03
CA THR A 132 -5.82 4.00 -17.87
C THR A 132 -7.06 4.09 -17.01
N ASN A 133 -7.92 5.06 -17.30
CA ASN A 133 -9.17 5.25 -16.59
C ASN A 133 -10.36 4.89 -17.48
N ASN A 134 -11.00 3.77 -17.18
CA ASN A 134 -12.28 3.35 -17.74
C ASN A 134 -13.43 3.51 -16.73
N GLY A 135 -13.14 3.97 -15.50
CA GLY A 135 -14.11 4.17 -14.43
C GLY A 135 -14.13 5.63 -13.97
N THR A 136 -14.11 5.87 -12.67
CA THR A 136 -14.13 7.23 -12.12
C THR A 136 -12.82 7.56 -11.41
N LEU A 137 -12.16 8.64 -11.84
CA LEU A 137 -11.10 9.31 -11.09
C LEU A 137 -11.70 10.54 -10.40
N THR A 138 -11.50 10.68 -9.09
CA THR A 138 -11.95 11.86 -8.33
C THR A 138 -10.77 12.52 -7.63
N LEU A 139 -10.61 13.83 -7.80
CA LEU A 139 -9.68 14.68 -7.05
C LEU A 139 -10.52 15.49 -6.04
N ASN A 140 -10.28 15.34 -4.74
CA ASN A 140 -11.10 15.91 -3.69
C ASN A 140 -10.29 16.88 -2.84
N GLY A 141 -10.52 18.18 -3.03
CA GLY A 141 -9.94 19.26 -2.25
C GLY A 141 -8.58 19.75 -2.78
N PRO A 142 -7.98 20.72 -2.08
CA PRO A 142 -6.73 21.33 -2.52
C PRO A 142 -5.58 20.32 -2.52
N ASN A 143 -4.66 20.49 -3.47
CA ASN A 143 -3.44 19.70 -3.62
C ASN A 143 -3.69 18.19 -3.80
N ALA A 144 -4.85 17.82 -4.37
CA ALA A 144 -5.11 16.47 -4.84
C ALA A 144 -4.53 16.31 -6.25
N ASP A 145 -3.33 15.76 -6.33
CA ASP A 145 -2.50 15.83 -7.55
C ASP A 145 -2.35 14.47 -8.25
N VAL A 146 -2.29 14.52 -9.58
CA VAL A 146 -1.99 13.37 -10.45
C VAL A 146 -0.81 13.71 -11.34
N ASN A 147 0.32 13.08 -11.05
CA ASN A 147 1.61 13.29 -11.69
C ASN A 147 1.98 12.04 -12.48
N LEU A 148 1.97 12.15 -13.81
CA LEU A 148 2.26 11.04 -14.72
C LEU A 148 3.56 11.29 -15.47
N THR A 149 4.43 10.29 -15.49
CA THR A 149 5.65 10.31 -16.33
C THR A 149 5.40 9.82 -17.76
N GLY A 150 4.24 9.20 -18.00
CA GLY A 150 3.79 8.75 -19.32
C GLY A 150 2.34 9.14 -19.58
N ASN A 151 1.55 8.22 -20.13
CA ASN A 151 0.23 8.54 -20.68
C ASN A 151 -0.90 8.45 -19.65
N LEU A 152 -1.81 9.43 -19.71
CA LEU A 152 -3.18 9.30 -19.22
C LEU A 152 -4.08 8.87 -20.39
N THR A 153 -4.77 7.74 -20.23
CA THR A 153 -5.72 7.21 -21.23
C THR A 153 -7.11 7.12 -20.63
N PHE A 154 -8.12 7.61 -21.33
CA PHE A 154 -9.52 7.43 -20.98
C PHE A 154 -10.17 6.42 -21.91
N GLY A 155 -10.83 5.40 -21.35
CA GLY A 155 -11.74 4.57 -22.15
C GLY A 155 -13.14 5.15 -22.22
N ALA A 156 -14.03 4.42 -22.87
CA ALA A 156 -15.38 4.88 -23.20
C ALA A 156 -16.23 5.34 -21.99
N ASN A 157 -15.93 4.83 -20.79
CA ASN A 157 -16.65 5.16 -19.55
C ASN A 157 -15.80 5.95 -18.54
N GLY A 158 -14.58 6.36 -18.94
CA GLY A 158 -13.67 7.07 -18.06
C GLY A 158 -14.16 8.49 -17.75
N THR A 159 -14.31 8.81 -16.47
CA THR A 159 -14.66 10.15 -15.99
C THR A 159 -13.59 10.70 -15.03
N VAL A 160 -13.41 12.02 -15.05
CA VAL A 160 -12.66 12.76 -14.03
C VAL A 160 -13.62 13.72 -13.36
N ASN A 161 -13.69 13.66 -12.03
CA ASN A 161 -14.35 14.68 -11.23
C ASN A 161 -13.31 15.40 -10.38
N ALA A 162 -13.23 16.71 -10.50
CA ALA A 162 -12.34 17.54 -9.70
C ALA A 162 -13.19 18.42 -8.79
N ASN A 163 -13.27 18.04 -7.51
CA ASN A 163 -13.95 18.77 -6.45
C ASN A 163 -12.90 19.62 -5.72
N ILE A 164 -12.35 20.62 -6.41
CA ILE A 164 -11.25 21.47 -5.92
C ILE A 164 -11.79 22.67 -5.15
#